data_AF-A0A6A4PT15-F1
#
_entry.id   AF-A0A6A4PT15-F1
#
_cell.length_a   1.000
_cell.length_b   1.000
_cell.length_c   1.000
_cell.angle_alpha   90.00
_cell.angle_beta   90.00
_cell.angle_gamma   90.00
#
_symmetry.space_group_name_H-M   'P 1'
#
loop_
_entity.id
_entity.type
_entity.pdbx_description
1 polymer ?
#
loop_
_entity_poly.entity_id
_entity_poly.type
_entity_poly.pdbx_seq_one_letter_code
_entity_poly.pdbx_strand_id
1 'polypeptide(L)'
;MKCLFIIFFVFIISSPCLSAPITNQPGHSIFNVLDYGASGNGHTDDTRAFMAAWHQACGATKGTPTLLIPIGKIFKLQPVRFEGPCKSQSVHVKVSEIALFI
;
A
#
# COMPACT_ATOMS: atom_id res chain seq x y z
N MET A 1 1.89 45.39 3.63
CA MET A 1 1.91 44.23 2.71
C MET A 1 3.06 43.24 2.95
N LYS A 2 3.85 43.37 4.03
CA LYS A 2 4.87 42.39 4.41
C LYS A 2 4.37 41.43 5.50
N CYS A 3 3.44 41.86 6.34
CA CYS A 3 2.80 40.99 7.34
C CYS A 3 1.84 39.94 6.72
N LEU A 4 1.25 40.23 5.56
CA LEU A 4 0.33 39.30 4.88
C LEU A 4 1.04 38.06 4.34
N PHE A 5 2.30 38.20 3.91
CA PHE A 5 3.14 37.08 3.48
C PHE A 5 3.59 36.18 4.65
N ILE A 6 3.74 36.76 5.84
CA ILE A 6 4.11 36.00 7.06
C ILE A 6 2.95 35.10 7.48
N ILE A 7 1.70 35.57 7.37
CA ILE A 7 0.50 34.77 7.69
C ILE A 7 0.38 33.57 6.74
N PHE A 8 0.69 33.76 5.44
CA PHE A 8 0.64 32.67 4.45
C PHE A 8 1.69 31.59 4.72
N PHE A 9 2.89 31.97 5.17
CA PHE A 9 3.93 31.02 5.55
C PHE A 9 3.56 30.23 6.82
N VAL A 10 2.92 30.86 7.81
CA VAL A 10 2.56 30.22 9.09
C VAL A 10 1.49 29.13 8.92
N PHE A 11 0.54 29.29 7.98
CA PHE A 11 -0.47 28.25 7.69
C PHE A 11 0.08 27.00 7.01
N ILE A 12 1.22 27.09 6.32
CA ILE A 12 1.86 25.93 5.66
C ILE A 12 2.63 25.07 6.69
N ILE A 13 3.16 25.68 7.76
CA ILE A 13 3.94 25.01 8.82
C ILE A 13 3.08 24.52 9.98
N SER A 14 1.85 25.03 10.15
CA SER A 14 0.96 24.68 11.26
C SER A 14 0.06 23.47 11.00
N SER A 15 0.21 22.76 9.89
CA SER A 15 -0.48 21.48 9.67
C SER A 15 0.39 20.36 10.24
N PRO A 16 0.05 19.76 11.40
CA PRO A 16 0.86 18.73 12.04
C PRO A 16 0.66 17.37 11.37
N CYS A 17 0.56 17.31 10.04
CA CYS A 17 0.23 16.08 9.31
C CYS A 17 1.34 15.54 8.40
N LEU A 18 2.56 16.08 8.42
CA LEU A 18 3.63 15.58 7.53
C LEU A 18 4.92 15.13 8.24
N SER A 19 4.81 14.65 9.46
CA SER A 19 5.95 13.99 10.12
C SER A 19 5.50 12.82 10.99
N ALA A 20 4.68 11.93 10.43
CA ALA A 20 4.82 10.54 10.82
C ALA A 20 6.12 10.05 10.17
N PRO A 21 7.19 9.70 10.91
CA PRO A 21 8.18 8.83 10.32
C PRO A 21 7.42 7.62 9.78
N ILE A 22 7.65 7.25 8.52
CA ILE A 22 7.33 5.90 8.05
C ILE A 22 8.28 4.99 8.85
N THR A 23 7.93 4.73 10.11
CA THR A 23 8.53 3.65 10.85
C THR A 23 8.08 2.41 10.09
N ASN A 24 9.00 1.76 9.39
CA ASN A 24 8.88 0.33 9.14
C ASN A 24 8.66 -0.30 10.51
N GLN A 25 7.40 -0.49 10.91
CA GLN A 25 7.08 -1.16 12.16
C GLN A 25 7.75 -2.53 12.08
N PRO A 26 8.65 -2.88 13.01
CA PRO A 26 9.25 -4.20 13.04
C PRO A 26 8.13 -5.21 13.31
N GLY A 27 7.59 -5.81 12.25
CA GLY A 27 6.45 -6.73 12.34
C GLY A 27 5.38 -6.55 11.26
N HIS A 28 5.36 -5.43 10.52
CA HIS A 28 4.41 -5.23 9.42
C HIS A 28 5.10 -5.38 8.07
N SER A 29 5.13 -6.60 7.54
CA SER A 29 5.66 -6.88 6.21
C SER A 29 4.59 -6.52 5.17
N ILE A 30 4.72 -5.37 4.51
CA ILE A 30 3.79 -4.91 3.46
C ILE A 30 4.34 -5.33 2.10
N PHE A 31 3.51 -6.02 1.31
CA PHE A 31 3.82 -6.49 -0.03
C PHE A 31 2.90 -5.78 -1.02
N ASN A 32 3.32 -4.60 -1.49
CA ASN A 32 2.53 -3.82 -2.44
C ASN A 32 2.66 -4.41 -3.84
N VAL A 33 1.53 -4.71 -4.49
CA VAL A 33 1.51 -5.32 -5.84
C VAL A 33 2.28 -4.51 -6.89
N LEU A 34 2.42 -3.20 -6.71
CA LEU A 34 3.21 -2.35 -7.60
C LEU A 34 4.72 -2.65 -7.52
N ASP A 35 5.23 -3.03 -6.35
CA ASP A 35 6.64 -3.41 -6.14
C ASP A 35 6.98 -4.73 -6.87
N TYR A 36 5.95 -5.47 -7.27
CA TYR A 36 6.04 -6.73 -8.02
C TYR A 36 5.72 -6.57 -9.51
N GLY A 37 5.62 -5.33 -9.99
CA GLY A 37 5.47 -5.01 -11.41
C GLY A 37 4.02 -4.90 -11.90
N ALA A 38 3.04 -4.76 -11.01
CA ALA A 38 1.68 -4.45 -11.44
C ALA A 38 1.65 -3.04 -12.06
N SER A 39 1.05 -2.89 -13.23
CA SER A 39 0.91 -1.61 -13.93
C SER A 39 -0.22 -0.77 -13.33
N GLY A 40 -1.36 -1.40 -13.00
CA GLY A 40 -2.52 -0.71 -12.44
C GLY A 40 -3.15 0.29 -13.41
N ASN A 41 -3.04 0.04 -14.72
CA ASN A 41 -3.55 0.89 -15.80
C ASN A 41 -4.89 0.41 -16.41
N GLY A 42 -5.44 -0.71 -15.93
CA GLY A 42 -6.70 -1.33 -16.39
C GLY A 42 -6.62 -2.13 -17.68
N HIS A 43 -5.47 -2.13 -18.36
CA HIS A 43 -5.30 -2.75 -19.69
C HIS A 43 -4.32 -3.91 -19.66
N THR A 44 -3.20 -3.71 -18.97
CA THR A 44 -2.14 -4.71 -18.79
C THR A 44 -2.60 -5.78 -17.82
N ASP A 45 -2.33 -7.04 -18.16
CA ASP A 45 -2.61 -8.16 -17.26
C ASP A 45 -1.62 -8.15 -16.09
N ASP A 46 -2.12 -7.83 -14.90
CA ASP A 46 -1.35 -7.68 -13.66
C ASP A 46 -1.30 -8.99 -12.84
N THR A 47 -1.87 -10.09 -13.35
CA THR A 47 -1.98 -11.38 -12.65
C THR A 47 -0.65 -11.87 -12.09
N ARG A 48 0.42 -11.79 -12.88
CA ARG A 48 1.74 -12.28 -12.47
C ARG A 48 2.31 -11.48 -11.30
N ALA A 49 2.10 -10.17 -11.29
CA ALA A 49 2.54 -9.30 -10.20
C ALA A 49 1.78 -9.60 -8.90
N PHE A 50 0.47 -9.81 -8.99
CA PHE A 50 -0.35 -10.20 -7.84
C PHE A 50 0.07 -11.55 -7.26
N MET A 51 0.32 -12.55 -8.10
CA MET A 51 0.79 -13.87 -7.64
C MET A 51 2.19 -13.78 -7.01
N ALA A 52 3.10 -13.00 -7.60
CA ALA A 52 4.44 -12.80 -7.05
C ALA A 52 4.39 -12.13 -5.66
N ALA A 53 3.58 -11.08 -5.52
CA ALA A 53 3.35 -10.39 -4.26
C ALA A 53 2.73 -11.34 -3.21
N TRP A 54 1.72 -12.13 -3.60
CA TRP A 54 1.09 -13.13 -2.74
C TRP A 54 2.10 -14.18 -2.24
N HIS A 55 2.93 -14.75 -3.12
CA HIS A 55 3.91 -15.76 -2.73
C HIS A 55 4.93 -15.22 -1.73
N GLN A 56 5.37 -13.97 -1.90
CA GLN A 56 6.27 -13.32 -0.94
C GLN A 56 5.57 -13.03 0.40
N ALA A 57 4.33 -12.54 0.37
CA ALA A 57 3.54 -12.33 1.57
C ALA A 57 3.30 -13.63 2.34
N CYS A 58 2.84 -14.67 1.65
CA CYS A 58 2.58 -15.99 2.20
C CYS A 58 3.86 -16.67 2.73
N GLY A 59 5.01 -16.41 2.09
CA GLY A 59 6.33 -16.91 2.51
C GLY A 59 6.99 -16.14 3.66
N ALA A 60 6.40 -15.04 4.13
CA ALA A 60 6.93 -14.27 5.25
C ALA A 60 6.89 -15.09 6.55
N THR A 61 7.91 -14.92 7.39
CA THR A 61 8.07 -15.65 8.66
C THR A 61 7.92 -14.76 9.90
N LYS A 62 7.82 -13.45 9.70
CA LYS A 62 7.76 -12.45 10.78
C LYS A 62 6.50 -11.62 10.68
N GLY A 63 5.77 -11.56 11.79
CA GLY A 63 4.55 -10.78 11.93
C GLY A 63 3.43 -11.23 10.99
N THR A 64 2.47 -10.33 10.78
CA THR A 64 1.31 -10.56 9.92
C THR A 64 1.53 -9.87 8.57
N PRO A 65 2.00 -10.58 7.53
CA PRO A 65 2.22 -10.03 6.21
C PRO A 65 0.92 -9.48 5.64
N THR A 66 1.01 -8.37 4.92
CA THR A 66 -0.12 -7.73 4.24
C THR A 66 0.17 -7.60 2.75
N LEU A 67 -0.62 -8.29 1.92
CA LEU A 67 -0.70 -7.99 0.50
C LEU A 67 -1.47 -6.68 0.33
N LEU A 68 -0.82 -5.65 -0.22
CA LEU A 68 -1.38 -4.32 -0.37
C LEU A 68 -1.74 -4.05 -1.83
N ILE A 69 -3.00 -3.69 -2.06
CA ILE A 69 -3.55 -3.25 -3.34
C ILE A 69 -3.85 -1.75 -3.21
N PRO A 70 -3.07 -0.87 -3.85
CA PRO A 70 -3.18 0.57 -3.66
C PRO A 70 -4.37 1.18 -4.41
N ILE A 71 -4.85 2.31 -3.90
CA ILE A 71 -5.91 3.13 -4.53
C ILE A 71 -5.41 3.86 -5.77
N GLY A 72 -6.35 4.38 -6.56
CA GLY A 72 -6.05 5.21 -7.73
C GLY A 72 -5.46 4.41 -8.90
N LYS A 73 -5.60 3.09 -8.86
CA LYS A 73 -5.14 2.14 -9.88
C LYS A 73 -6.27 1.21 -10.26
N ILE A 74 -6.24 0.76 -11.51
CA ILE A 74 -7.19 -0.23 -12.04
C ILE A 74 -6.37 -1.45 -12.43
N PHE A 75 -6.62 -2.59 -11.80
CA PHE A 75 -5.86 -3.81 -12.05
C PHE A 75 -6.71 -4.78 -12.86
N LYS A 76 -6.16 -5.29 -13.96
CA LYS A 76 -6.80 -6.34 -14.76
C LYS A 76 -6.16 -7.68 -14.40
N LEU A 77 -6.97 -8.60 -13.90
CA LEU A 77 -6.53 -9.92 -13.47
C LEU A 77 -7.30 -11.01 -14.21
N GLN A 78 -6.62 -12.10 -14.53
CA GLN A 78 -7.26 -13.39 -14.79
C GLN A 78 -7.78 -13.97 -13.46
N PRO A 79 -8.60 -15.03 -13.50
CA PRO A 79 -8.93 -15.78 -12.28
C PRO A 79 -7.66 -16.19 -11.54
N VAL A 80 -7.51 -15.71 -10.30
CA VAL A 80 -6.38 -16.02 -9.42
C VAL A 80 -6.86 -16.71 -8.15
N ARG A 81 -6.00 -17.55 -7.59
CA ARG A 81 -6.25 -18.25 -6.32
C ARG A 81 -5.08 -17.97 -5.39
N PHE A 82 -5.36 -17.31 -4.27
CA PHE A 82 -4.40 -17.06 -3.22
C PHE A 82 -4.40 -18.24 -2.25
N GLU A 83 -3.57 -19.23 -2.56
CA GLU A 83 -3.47 -20.48 -1.80
C GLU A 83 -2.11 -20.62 -1.12
N GLY A 84 -2.10 -21.35 0.00
CA GLY A 84 -0.92 -21.68 0.79
C GLY A 84 -0.20 -22.95 0.31
N PRO A 85 0.68 -23.54 1.15
CA PRO A 85 0.86 -23.27 2.57
C PRO A 85 1.62 -21.96 2.84
N CYS A 86 1.13 -21.16 3.79
CA CYS A 86 1.82 -19.95 4.25
C CYS A 86 2.64 -20.21 5.51
N LYS A 87 3.77 -19.51 5.64
CA LYS A 87 4.65 -19.62 6.82
C LYS A 87 4.14 -18.78 8.00
N SER A 88 3.48 -17.65 7.72
CA SER A 88 2.73 -16.90 8.73
C SER A 88 1.39 -17.56 9.05
N GLN A 89 0.96 -17.43 10.31
CA GLN A 89 -0.35 -17.93 10.76
C GLN A 89 -1.52 -17.20 10.09
N SER A 90 -1.33 -15.94 9.72
CA SER A 90 -2.31 -15.12 9.02
C SER A 90 -1.63 -14.25 7.96
N VAL A 91 -2.37 -13.96 6.89
CA VAL A 91 -1.97 -13.03 5.83
C VAL A 91 -3.15 -12.08 5.63
N HIS A 92 -2.90 -10.78 5.70
CA HIS A 92 -3.91 -9.77 5.40
C HIS A 92 -3.89 -9.43 3.91
N VAL A 93 -5.07 -9.26 3.32
CA VAL A 93 -5.22 -8.65 2.00
C VAL A 93 -5.91 -7.33 2.21
N LYS A 94 -5.21 -6.23 1.91
CA LYS A 94 -5.72 -4.88 2.09
C LYS A 94 -5.88 -4.21 0.73
N VAL A 95 -7.13 -3.93 0.38
CA VAL A 95 -7.46 -2.97 -0.66
C VAL A 95 -7.51 -1.62 0.03
N SER A 96 -6.61 -0.70 -0.34
CA SER A 96 -6.72 0.67 0.15
C SER A 96 -8.03 1.28 -0.37
N GLU A 97 -8.67 2.13 0.43
CA GLU A 97 -9.87 2.86 0.05
C GLU A 97 -9.57 4.36 -0.08
N ILE A 98 -10.40 5.08 -0.84
CA ILE A 98 -10.39 6.53 -0.83
C ILE A 98 -10.83 6.96 0.57
N ALA A 99 -9.97 7.67 1.30
CA ALA A 99 -10.41 8.47 2.43
C ALA A 99 -11.25 9.64 1.88
N LEU A 100 -12.50 9.36 1.53
CA LEU A 100 -13.52 10.40 1.51
C LEU A 100 -13.71 10.69 2.98
N PHE A 101 -13.01 11.73 3.46
CA PHE A 101 -13.39 12.37 4.70
C PHE A 101 -14.82 12.89 4.49
N ILE A 102 -15.79 12.06 4.86
CA ILE A 102 -17.19 12.45 5.07
C ILE A 102 -17.29 12.97 6.50
#